data_AF-A0A6C0C5E5-F1
#
_entry.id   AF-A0A6C0C5E5-F1
#
_cell.length_a   1.000
_cell.length_b   1.000
_cell.length_c   1.000
_cell.angle_alpha   90.00
_cell.angle_beta   90.00
_cell.angle_gamma   90.00
#
_symmetry.space_group_name_H-M   'P 1'
#
loop_
_entity.id
_entity.type
_entity.pdbx_description
1 polymer ?
#
loop_
_entity_poly.entity_id
_entity_poly.type
_entity_poly.pdbx_seq_one_letter_code
_entity_poly.pdbx_strand_id
1 'polypeptide(L)'
;MNDKYKILDNRLNEEFKQKTFSGFQKKDIISALFKSIDQGKIENALYWCSECIISGYTMKIWEKLLNYSFKIVHINNPRLPIFLYKKNNILFNQIKRLDIKNKDFLILRNSQMIRNLFADIIVTIITSEKKLKFDKLIKIKEDDFNIKNKLQANLNILPSHILRFDDPEEFKIIINEIFFHLKNQLSGYDKAIYWIIWILEWEKKHKKNKEDWIIPKRDVNIKKDKDKCDFIWIIWETIFEELKCRDNKILTTIIKVLYSLFINEYTSGKRTERMFIVYNAIGNLTNKIDYKKDIRLNEVLYIQTQSNINKMYEIMKKHEKNNKINPIKQLDKKESNKLKKKDLNKEKMMDKLNIFNDIKF
;
A
#
# COMPACT_ATOMS: atom_id res chain seq x y z
N MET A 1 9.95 -19.64 19.39
CA MET A 1 9.03 -18.64 19.97
C MET A 1 8.38 -19.25 21.21
N ASN A 2 8.36 -18.54 22.34
CA ASN A 2 7.75 -19.03 23.60
C ASN A 2 6.24 -19.27 23.42
N ASP A 3 5.72 -20.35 24.00
CA ASP A 3 4.33 -20.78 23.88
C ASP A 3 3.32 -19.74 24.37
N LYS A 4 3.69 -18.90 25.35
CA LYS A 4 2.83 -17.79 25.80
C LYS A 4 2.46 -16.80 24.68
N TYR A 5 3.28 -16.71 23.63
CA TYR A 5 3.08 -15.81 22.48
C TYR A 5 2.59 -16.53 21.22
N LYS A 6 2.43 -17.86 21.25
CA LYS A 6 1.87 -18.64 20.15
C LYS A 6 0.35 -18.54 20.19
N ILE A 7 -0.23 -18.28 19.02
CA ILE A 7 -1.67 -18.35 18.79
C ILE A 7 -2.03 -19.75 18.30
N LEU A 8 -2.75 -20.51 19.12
CA LEU A 8 -3.33 -21.81 18.80
C LEU A 8 -4.83 -21.62 18.63
N ASP A 9 -5.32 -21.78 17.41
CA ASP A 9 -6.73 -21.54 17.10
C ASP A 9 -7.17 -22.37 15.89
N ASN A 10 -8.26 -23.11 16.08
CA ASN A 10 -8.74 -24.12 15.13
C ASN A 10 -9.61 -23.54 14.01
N ARG A 11 -9.89 -22.24 14.00
CA ARG A 11 -10.74 -21.62 12.98
C ARG A 11 -10.04 -21.53 11.64
N LEU A 12 -10.83 -21.70 10.59
CA LEU A 12 -10.37 -21.69 9.20
C LEU A 12 -10.52 -20.31 8.54
N ASN A 13 -9.87 -20.10 7.38
CA ASN A 13 -9.93 -18.83 6.63
C ASN A 13 -11.37 -18.35 6.37
N GLU A 14 -12.29 -19.28 6.15
CA GLU A 14 -13.70 -19.04 5.91
C GLU A 14 -14.37 -18.25 7.04
N GLU A 15 -14.02 -18.57 8.28
CA GLU A 15 -14.54 -17.90 9.48
C GLU A 15 -14.02 -16.47 9.62
N PHE A 16 -12.89 -16.17 8.98
CA PHE A 16 -12.28 -14.85 8.97
C PHE A 16 -12.66 -14.02 7.73
N LYS A 17 -13.68 -14.40 6.93
CA LYS A 17 -14.05 -13.58 5.75
C LYS A 17 -14.52 -12.17 6.13
N GLN A 18 -15.37 -12.06 7.13
CA GLN A 18 -15.97 -10.79 7.58
C GLN A 18 -15.47 -10.33 8.95
N LYS A 19 -15.24 -11.29 9.86
CA LYS A 19 -14.83 -11.04 11.24
C LYS A 19 -13.37 -11.39 11.46
N THR A 20 -12.79 -10.77 12.46
CA THR A 20 -11.41 -10.97 12.90
C THR A 20 -11.32 -12.00 14.02
N PHE A 21 -10.10 -12.34 14.41
CA PHE A 21 -9.74 -13.21 15.53
C PHE A 21 -10.51 -12.90 16.82
N SER A 22 -10.56 -11.63 17.19
CA SER A 22 -11.24 -11.09 18.37
C SER A 22 -12.71 -10.74 18.12
N GLY A 23 -13.22 -10.97 16.90
CA GLY A 23 -14.65 -10.84 16.55
C GLY A 23 -15.08 -9.45 16.04
N PHE A 24 -14.13 -8.56 15.75
CA PHE A 24 -14.40 -7.25 15.12
C PHE A 24 -14.64 -7.38 13.61
N GLN A 25 -15.33 -6.41 13.02
CA GLN A 25 -15.49 -6.34 11.57
C GLN A 25 -14.16 -6.00 10.89
N LYS A 26 -13.88 -6.67 9.77
CA LYS A 26 -12.67 -6.47 8.96
C LYS A 26 -12.49 -5.04 8.46
N LYS A 27 -13.57 -4.32 8.15
CA LYS A 27 -13.47 -2.92 7.71
C LYS A 27 -13.03 -2.02 8.87
N ASP A 28 -13.63 -2.21 10.05
CA ASP A 28 -13.38 -1.41 11.25
C ASP A 28 -11.92 -1.51 11.69
N ILE A 29 -11.36 -2.72 11.77
CA ILE A 29 -9.97 -2.93 12.23
C ILE A 29 -8.94 -2.34 11.25
N ILE A 30 -9.19 -2.42 9.95
CA ILE A 30 -8.33 -1.77 8.95
C ILE A 30 -8.42 -0.25 9.11
N SER A 31 -9.62 0.30 9.29
CA SER A 31 -9.80 1.73 9.53
C SER A 31 -9.10 2.17 10.82
N ALA A 32 -9.24 1.40 11.91
CA ALA A 32 -8.61 1.67 13.20
C ALA A 32 -7.08 1.63 13.12
N LEU A 33 -6.50 0.69 12.34
CA LEU A 33 -5.07 0.63 12.08
C LEU A 33 -4.57 1.93 11.44
N PHE A 34 -5.15 2.34 10.32
CA PHE A 34 -4.69 3.55 9.61
C PHE A 34 -4.96 4.83 10.39
N LYS A 35 -6.09 4.92 11.11
CA LYS A 35 -6.36 6.02 12.04
C LYS A 35 -5.30 6.10 13.15
N SER A 36 -4.85 4.96 13.68
CA SER A 36 -3.80 4.92 14.70
C SER A 36 -2.46 5.37 14.13
N ILE A 37 -2.15 5.02 12.87
CA ILE A 37 -0.96 5.48 12.16
C ILE A 37 -1.01 7.00 11.93
N ASP A 38 -2.14 7.53 11.46
CA ASP A 38 -2.35 8.98 11.27
C ASP A 38 -2.16 9.76 12.59
N GLN A 39 -2.64 9.20 13.70
CA GLN A 39 -2.54 9.78 15.04
C GLN A 39 -1.18 9.56 15.72
N GLY A 40 -0.27 8.80 15.10
CA GLY A 40 1.02 8.44 15.69
C GLY A 40 0.94 7.50 16.90
N LYS A 41 -0.20 6.85 17.14
CA LYS A 41 -0.41 5.91 18.25
C LYS A 41 0.17 4.53 17.90
N ILE A 42 1.46 4.35 18.15
CA ILE A 42 2.23 3.17 17.74
C ILE A 42 1.64 1.89 18.33
N GLU A 43 1.39 1.84 19.64
CA GLU A 43 0.89 0.62 20.27
C GLU A 43 -0.47 0.19 19.71
N ASN A 44 -1.36 1.16 19.51
CA ASN A 44 -2.67 0.91 18.90
C ASN A 44 -2.51 0.40 17.46
N ALA A 45 -1.61 1.00 16.67
CA ALA A 45 -1.32 0.54 15.32
C ALA A 45 -0.78 -0.90 15.32
N LEU A 46 0.17 -1.23 16.21
CA LEU A 46 0.71 -2.58 16.34
C LEU A 46 -0.33 -3.59 16.82
N TYR A 47 -1.21 -3.20 17.74
CA TYR A 47 -2.36 -4.00 18.15
C TYR A 47 -3.25 -4.30 16.94
N TRP A 48 -3.77 -3.29 16.24
CA TRP A 48 -4.67 -3.52 15.10
C TRP A 48 -4.00 -4.29 13.96
N CYS A 49 -2.70 -4.08 13.73
CA CYS A 49 -1.93 -4.85 12.75
C CYS A 49 -1.79 -6.32 13.17
N SER A 50 -1.52 -6.59 14.44
CA SER A 50 -1.42 -7.96 14.98
C SER A 50 -2.75 -8.70 14.82
N GLU A 51 -3.87 -8.03 15.10
CA GLU A 51 -5.23 -8.57 14.91
C GLU A 51 -5.45 -8.97 13.45
N CYS A 52 -4.99 -8.14 12.51
CA CYS A 52 -5.09 -8.43 11.07
C CYS A 52 -4.26 -9.65 10.67
N ILE A 53 -3.01 -9.74 11.15
CA ILE A 53 -2.09 -10.83 10.83
C ILE A 53 -2.64 -12.15 11.37
N ILE A 54 -3.11 -12.16 12.63
CA ILE A 54 -3.70 -13.36 13.26
C ILE A 54 -4.95 -13.80 12.51
N SER A 55 -5.74 -12.86 11.99
CA SER A 55 -6.94 -13.12 11.19
C SER A 55 -6.66 -13.52 9.73
N GLY A 56 -5.39 -13.70 9.33
CA GLY A 56 -5.03 -14.13 7.97
C GLY A 56 -5.09 -13.01 6.92
N TYR A 57 -5.10 -11.73 7.32
CA TYR A 57 -5.17 -10.59 6.39
C TYR A 57 -3.81 -10.03 5.98
N THR A 58 -2.73 -10.77 6.21
CA THR A 58 -1.34 -10.32 6.03
C THR A 58 -1.11 -9.64 4.68
N MET A 59 -1.49 -10.28 3.57
CA MET A 59 -1.28 -9.69 2.24
C MET A 59 -2.12 -8.44 1.99
N LYS A 60 -3.34 -8.41 2.50
CA LYS A 60 -4.21 -7.24 2.37
C LYS A 60 -3.66 -6.04 3.14
N ILE A 61 -3.10 -6.26 4.32
CA ILE A 61 -2.47 -5.19 5.11
C ILE A 61 -1.15 -4.77 4.47
N TRP A 62 -0.36 -5.71 3.96
CA TRP A 62 0.87 -5.40 3.23
C TRP A 62 0.61 -4.42 2.08
N GLU A 63 -0.34 -4.74 1.19
CA GLU A 63 -0.68 -3.88 0.05
C GLU A 63 -1.18 -2.51 0.50
N LYS A 64 -2.04 -2.46 1.54
CA LYS A 64 -2.54 -1.20 2.06
C LYS A 64 -1.44 -0.35 2.71
N LEU A 65 -0.55 -0.94 3.51
CA LEU A 65 0.58 -0.24 4.11
C LEU A 65 1.53 0.28 3.04
N LEU A 66 1.81 -0.52 2.00
CA LEU A 66 2.67 -0.12 0.89
C LEU A 66 2.11 1.14 0.19
N ASN A 67 0.85 1.09 -0.25
CA ASN A 67 0.22 2.21 -0.94
C ASN A 67 0.08 3.45 -0.04
N TYR A 68 -0.30 3.24 1.22
CA TYR A 68 -0.42 4.31 2.20
C TYR A 68 0.93 4.98 2.49
N SER A 69 2.02 4.21 2.60
CA SER A 69 3.38 4.74 2.78
C SER A 69 3.75 5.75 1.68
N PHE A 70 3.49 5.40 0.42
CA PHE A 70 3.77 6.29 -0.71
C PHE A 70 2.82 7.49 -0.78
N LYS A 71 1.60 7.37 -0.25
CA LYS A 71 0.68 8.51 -0.15
C LYS A 71 1.15 9.52 0.89
N ILE A 72 1.42 9.07 2.12
CA ILE A 72 1.59 9.97 3.27
C ILE A 72 3.04 10.34 3.57
N VAL A 73 3.99 9.40 3.40
CA VAL A 73 5.41 9.70 3.58
C VAL A 73 5.99 10.22 2.27
N HIS A 74 5.60 9.62 1.14
CA HIS A 74 5.96 10.07 -0.20
C HIS A 74 7.47 10.35 -0.33
N ILE A 75 7.91 11.50 -0.87
CA ILE A 75 9.32 11.87 -1.04
C ILE A 75 9.99 12.38 0.24
N ASN A 76 9.25 12.54 1.34
CA ASN A 76 9.82 13.03 2.62
C ASN A 76 10.82 12.04 3.23
N ASN A 77 10.79 10.77 2.82
CA ASN A 77 11.77 9.74 3.15
C ASN A 77 12.20 9.03 1.86
N PRO A 78 13.23 9.54 1.17
CA PRO A 78 13.54 9.10 -0.19
C PRO A 78 14.15 7.70 -0.26
N ARG A 79 14.62 7.14 0.86
CA ARG A 79 15.09 5.75 0.95
C ARG A 79 13.99 4.76 1.32
N LEU A 80 12.80 5.24 1.65
CA LEU A 80 11.64 4.40 1.96
C LEU A 80 11.29 3.39 0.85
N PRO A 81 11.34 3.72 -0.47
CA PRO A 81 11.10 2.74 -1.52
C PRO A 81 12.04 1.53 -1.45
N ILE A 82 13.34 1.77 -1.26
CA ILE A 82 14.37 0.72 -1.14
C ILE A 82 14.08 -0.19 0.05
N PHE A 83 13.71 0.40 1.19
CA PHE A 83 13.36 -0.37 2.38
C PHE A 83 12.10 -1.20 2.19
N LEU A 84 11.03 -0.61 1.67
CA LEU A 84 9.76 -1.31 1.44
C LEU A 84 9.98 -2.47 0.45
N TYR A 85 10.85 -2.31 -0.54
CA TYR A 85 11.24 -3.39 -1.43
C TYR A 85 12.02 -4.51 -0.74
N LYS A 86 12.98 -4.19 0.13
CA LYS A 86 13.65 -5.21 0.95
C LYS A 86 12.63 -5.96 1.83
N LYS A 87 11.67 -5.25 2.45
CA LYS A 87 10.59 -5.87 3.23
C LYS A 87 9.66 -6.72 2.36
N ASN A 88 9.34 -6.26 1.14
CA ASN A 88 8.56 -7.01 0.16
C ASN A 88 9.24 -8.36 -0.13
N ASN A 89 10.54 -8.33 -0.45
CA ASN A 89 11.29 -9.54 -0.75
C ASN A 89 11.31 -10.51 0.44
N ILE A 90 11.48 -9.99 1.66
CA ILE A 90 11.41 -10.82 2.87
C ILE A 90 10.04 -11.51 2.99
N LEU A 91 8.95 -10.75 2.86
CA LEU A 91 7.59 -11.29 2.95
C LEU A 91 7.32 -12.35 1.88
N PHE A 92 7.64 -12.06 0.62
CA PHE A 92 7.39 -12.98 -0.49
C PHE A 92 8.30 -14.21 -0.46
N ASN A 93 9.54 -14.09 0.03
CA ASN A 93 10.40 -15.24 0.27
C ASN A 93 9.83 -16.16 1.36
N GLN A 94 9.22 -15.60 2.41
CA GLN A 94 8.52 -16.40 3.42
C GLN A 94 7.32 -17.13 2.83
N ILE A 95 6.51 -16.44 2.03
CA ILE A 95 5.33 -17.04 1.39
C ILE A 95 5.73 -18.19 0.46
N LYS A 96 6.79 -18.00 -0.34
CA LYS A 96 7.35 -19.06 -1.20
C LYS A 96 7.87 -20.23 -0.39
N ARG A 97 8.64 -19.97 0.67
CA ARG A 97 9.22 -21.02 1.52
C ARG A 97 8.16 -21.88 2.22
N LEU A 98 7.07 -21.27 2.64
CA LEU A 98 5.96 -21.96 3.31
C LEU A 98 5.00 -22.64 2.33
N ASP A 99 5.27 -22.58 1.02
CA ASP A 99 4.42 -23.12 -0.06
C ASP A 99 2.94 -22.81 0.17
N ILE A 100 2.63 -21.54 0.47
CA ILE A 100 1.27 -21.12 0.82
C ILE A 100 0.37 -21.23 -0.41
N LYS A 101 -0.19 -22.42 -0.59
CA LYS A 101 -1.20 -22.73 -1.59
C LYS A 101 -2.55 -22.16 -1.16
N ASN A 102 -3.40 -21.83 -2.12
CA ASN A 102 -4.77 -21.37 -1.91
C ASN A 102 -4.93 -20.11 -1.03
N LYS A 103 -3.88 -19.29 -0.88
CA LYS A 103 -3.89 -18.04 -0.09
C LYS A 103 -4.20 -18.25 1.40
N ASP A 104 -3.81 -19.39 1.98
CA ASP A 104 -3.93 -19.63 3.42
C ASP A 104 -2.86 -18.85 4.22
N PHE A 105 -3.10 -17.56 4.40
CA PHE A 105 -2.16 -16.70 5.13
C PHE A 105 -2.24 -16.84 6.65
N LEU A 106 -3.16 -17.66 7.20
CA LEU A 106 -3.23 -17.92 8.64
C LEU A 106 -1.97 -18.59 9.18
N ILE A 107 -1.25 -19.34 8.34
CA ILE A 107 0.05 -19.94 8.70
C ILE A 107 1.09 -18.91 9.15
N LEU A 108 0.94 -17.65 8.71
CA LEU A 108 1.87 -16.56 9.05
C LEU A 108 1.68 -16.03 10.48
N ARG A 109 0.58 -16.37 11.19
CA ARG A 109 0.22 -15.78 12.49
C ARG A 109 1.27 -16.00 13.59
N ASN A 110 2.02 -17.10 13.51
CA ASN A 110 3.06 -17.47 14.47
C ASN A 110 4.48 -17.22 13.97
N SER A 111 4.65 -16.52 12.85
CA SER A 111 5.97 -16.16 12.34
C SER A 111 6.50 -14.90 13.02
N GLN A 112 7.52 -15.05 13.88
CA GLN A 112 8.22 -13.93 14.52
C GLN A 112 8.71 -12.91 13.48
N MET A 113 9.26 -13.40 12.37
CA MET A 113 9.73 -12.55 11.28
C MET A 113 8.62 -11.66 10.71
N ILE A 114 7.41 -12.21 10.52
CA ILE A 114 6.27 -11.44 10.01
C ILE A 114 5.85 -10.38 11.03
N ARG A 115 5.81 -10.72 12.33
CA ARG A 115 5.51 -9.76 13.41
C ARG A 115 6.46 -8.57 13.37
N ASN A 116 7.77 -8.85 13.35
CA ASN A 116 8.81 -7.83 13.29
C ASN A 116 8.78 -7.02 11.99
N LEU A 117 8.53 -7.66 10.85
CA LEU A 117 8.43 -7.00 9.56
C LEU A 117 7.35 -5.93 9.55
N PHE A 118 6.14 -6.24 10.01
CA PHE A 118 5.04 -5.27 10.04
C PHE A 118 5.26 -4.19 11.11
N ALA A 119 5.82 -4.56 12.27
CA ALA A 119 6.15 -3.58 13.30
C ALA A 119 7.18 -2.54 12.82
N ASP A 120 8.23 -2.99 12.12
CA ASP A 120 9.26 -2.11 11.56
C ASP A 120 8.67 -1.12 10.55
N ILE A 121 7.77 -1.58 9.69
CA ILE A 121 7.10 -0.73 8.70
C ILE A 121 6.21 0.30 9.38
N ILE A 122 5.37 -0.12 10.33
CA ILE A 122 4.45 0.79 11.02
C ILE A 122 5.21 1.88 11.76
N VAL A 123 6.24 1.53 12.51
CA VAL A 123 7.06 2.51 13.24
C VAL A 123 7.76 3.45 12.26
N THR A 124 8.38 2.91 11.21
CA THR A 124 9.05 3.72 10.19
C THR A 124 8.08 4.73 9.55
N ILE A 125 6.84 4.32 9.24
CA ILE A 125 5.82 5.21 8.69
C ILE A 125 5.41 6.30 9.70
N ILE A 126 5.14 5.90 10.95
CA ILE A 126 4.70 6.83 12.00
C ILE A 126 5.78 7.87 12.28
N THR A 127 7.05 7.46 12.39
CA THR A 127 8.16 8.37 12.70
C THR A 127 8.66 9.15 11.50
N SER A 128 8.28 8.79 10.27
CA SER A 128 8.70 9.54 9.07
C SER A 128 8.04 10.92 8.99
N GLU A 129 8.77 11.89 8.44
CA GLU A 129 8.22 13.20 8.07
C GLU A 129 7.11 13.08 7.03
N LYS A 130 6.10 13.96 7.11
CA LYS A 130 4.89 13.93 6.27
C LYS A 130 4.57 15.31 5.65
N LYS A 131 5.59 16.15 5.45
CA LYS A 131 5.44 17.55 4.98
C LYS A 131 4.88 17.61 3.55
N LEU A 132 5.46 16.84 2.64
CA LEU A 132 5.07 16.74 1.23
C LEU A 132 4.21 15.49 0.98
N LYS A 133 3.16 15.30 1.78
CA LYS A 133 2.20 14.20 1.57
C LYS A 133 1.34 14.46 0.33
N PHE A 134 0.93 13.40 -0.36
CA PHE A 134 -0.03 13.51 -1.45
C PHE A 134 -1.44 13.61 -0.90
N ASP A 135 -1.83 14.84 -0.57
CA ASP A 135 -3.18 15.19 -0.09
C ASP A 135 -3.97 16.04 -1.09
N LYS A 136 -3.34 16.46 -2.20
CA LYS A 136 -3.99 17.29 -3.21
C LYS A 136 -5.03 16.46 -3.96
N LEU A 137 -6.30 16.85 -3.81
CA LEU A 137 -7.41 16.38 -4.62
C LEU A 137 -7.42 17.15 -5.94
N ILE A 138 -6.55 16.77 -6.88
CA ILE A 138 -6.68 17.24 -8.27
C ILE A 138 -7.95 16.60 -8.83
N LYS A 139 -8.90 17.44 -9.25
CA LYS A 139 -10.17 17.02 -9.84
C LYS A 139 -10.23 17.53 -11.27
N ILE A 140 -10.56 16.63 -12.19
CA ILE A 140 -10.80 16.95 -13.60
C ILE A 140 -12.30 17.22 -13.76
N LYS A 141 -12.63 18.37 -14.34
CA LYS A 141 -13.98 18.80 -14.71
C LYS A 141 -14.24 18.49 -16.19
N GLU A 142 -15.50 18.57 -16.63
CA GLU A 142 -15.82 18.35 -18.05
C GLU A 142 -15.09 19.33 -18.98
N ASP A 143 -14.96 20.60 -18.60
CA ASP A 143 -14.23 21.61 -19.39
C ASP A 143 -12.73 21.30 -19.52
N ASP A 144 -12.17 20.47 -18.63
CA ASP A 144 -10.77 20.06 -18.69
C ASP A 144 -10.47 19.11 -19.85
N PHE A 145 -11.49 18.51 -20.48
CA PHE A 145 -11.32 17.73 -21.70
C PHE A 145 -11.08 18.61 -22.94
N ASN A 146 -11.37 19.91 -22.87
CA ASN A 146 -10.90 20.87 -23.86
C ASN A 146 -9.45 21.26 -23.55
N ILE A 147 -8.52 20.46 -24.05
CA ILE A 147 -7.10 20.56 -23.68
C ILE A 147 -6.39 21.79 -24.27
N LYS A 148 -6.93 22.43 -25.32
CA LYS A 148 -6.23 23.49 -26.10
C LYS A 148 -5.65 24.60 -25.23
N ASN A 149 -6.40 25.06 -24.22
CA ASN A 149 -5.99 26.16 -23.34
C ASN A 149 -5.17 25.72 -22.12
N LYS A 150 -4.86 24.42 -22.00
CA LYS A 150 -4.20 23.80 -20.85
C LYS A 150 -2.82 23.25 -21.15
N LEU A 151 -2.50 23.07 -22.44
CA LEU A 151 -1.19 22.64 -22.89
C LEU A 151 -0.13 23.67 -22.52
N GLN A 152 1.04 23.19 -22.12
CA GLN A 152 2.19 24.03 -21.78
C GLN A 152 3.45 23.64 -22.57
N ALA A 153 3.50 22.43 -23.11
CA ALA A 153 4.55 21.99 -24.00
C ALA A 153 4.35 22.60 -25.39
N ASN A 154 5.22 23.54 -25.75
CA ASN A 154 5.17 24.21 -27.06
C ASN A 154 5.71 23.33 -28.20
N LEU A 155 6.37 22.22 -27.87
CA LEU A 155 7.02 21.32 -28.82
C LEU A 155 6.74 19.86 -28.43
N ASN A 156 6.68 18.99 -29.43
CA ASN A 156 6.72 17.55 -29.20
C ASN A 156 8.15 17.11 -28.98
N ILE A 157 8.47 16.83 -27.71
CA ILE A 157 9.79 16.35 -27.29
C ILE A 157 9.76 14.88 -26.87
N LEU A 158 8.59 14.23 -26.90
CA LEU A 158 8.44 12.82 -26.58
C LEU A 158 9.14 11.97 -27.65
N PRO A 159 10.06 11.07 -27.28
CA PRO A 159 10.66 10.14 -28.22
C PRO A 159 9.62 9.24 -28.89
N SER A 160 9.75 9.04 -30.21
CA SER A 160 8.77 8.34 -31.02
C SER A 160 8.57 6.86 -30.63
N HIS A 161 9.55 6.23 -30.01
CA HIS A 161 9.47 4.82 -29.58
C HIS A 161 8.56 4.58 -28.38
N ILE A 162 8.14 5.62 -27.65
CA ILE A 162 7.26 5.50 -26.48
C ILE A 162 5.83 5.16 -26.89
N LEU A 163 5.36 5.75 -28.00
CA LEU A 163 4.02 5.52 -28.52
C LEU A 163 4.07 4.55 -29.70
N ARG A 164 3.03 3.74 -29.78
CA ARG A 164 2.81 2.75 -30.83
C ARG A 164 1.70 3.24 -31.73
N PHE A 165 1.67 2.70 -32.94
CA PHE A 165 0.72 3.11 -33.97
C PHE A 165 -0.74 2.99 -33.51
N ASP A 166 -1.11 1.93 -32.79
CA ASP A 166 -2.48 1.70 -32.33
C ASP A 166 -2.80 2.32 -30.94
N ASP A 167 -1.89 3.11 -30.34
CA ASP A 167 -2.25 3.86 -29.13
C ASP A 167 -3.24 4.99 -29.48
N PRO A 168 -4.14 5.38 -28.57
CA PRO A 168 -5.06 6.51 -28.79
C PRO A 168 -4.31 7.78 -29.20
N GLU A 169 -4.80 8.49 -30.22
CA GLU A 169 -4.14 9.67 -30.76
C GLU A 169 -3.98 10.77 -29.70
N GLU A 170 -4.93 10.90 -28.77
CA GLU A 170 -4.88 11.86 -27.66
C GLU A 170 -3.63 11.65 -26.81
N PHE A 171 -3.15 10.41 -26.66
CA PHE A 171 -1.99 10.12 -25.82
C PHE A 171 -0.73 10.78 -26.38
N LYS A 172 -0.65 11.07 -27.67
CA LYS A 172 0.48 11.82 -28.25
C LYS A 172 0.68 13.17 -27.56
N ILE A 173 -0.41 13.91 -27.36
CA ILE A 173 -0.36 15.23 -26.74
C ILE A 173 -0.17 15.08 -25.22
N ILE A 174 -0.93 14.19 -24.60
CA ILE A 174 -0.95 14.06 -23.12
C ILE A 174 0.35 13.47 -22.58
N ILE A 175 0.94 12.47 -23.24
CA ILE A 175 2.21 11.88 -22.81
C ILE A 175 3.37 12.86 -23.06
N ASN A 176 3.31 13.67 -24.12
CA ASN A 176 4.28 14.76 -24.33
C ASN A 176 4.22 15.80 -23.21
N GLU A 177 3.03 16.21 -22.78
CA GLU A 177 2.86 17.11 -21.62
C GLU A 177 3.46 16.51 -20.33
N ILE A 178 3.19 15.22 -20.07
CA ILE A 178 3.79 14.51 -18.94
C ILE A 178 5.31 14.56 -19.03
N PHE A 179 5.88 14.16 -20.18
CA PHE A 179 7.33 14.14 -20.38
C PHE A 179 7.98 15.52 -20.24
N PHE A 180 7.34 16.56 -20.79
CA PHE A 180 7.75 17.96 -20.60
C PHE A 180 7.80 18.36 -19.14
N HIS A 181 6.78 17.99 -18.36
CA HIS A 181 6.77 18.28 -16.92
C HIS A 181 7.75 17.43 -16.12
N LEU A 182 8.04 16.19 -16.51
CA LEU A 182 9.07 15.37 -15.85
C LEU A 182 10.46 15.99 -15.93
N LYS A 183 10.74 16.78 -16.98
CA LYS A 183 12.00 17.53 -17.11
C LYS A 183 12.10 18.70 -16.13
N ASN A 184 10.97 19.22 -15.65
CA ASN A 184 10.91 20.38 -14.76
C ASN A 184 11.02 19.99 -13.28
N GLN A 185 12.23 20.13 -12.72
CA GLN A 185 12.59 19.70 -11.35
C GLN A 185 11.97 20.53 -10.20
N LEU A 186 11.32 21.65 -10.48
CA LEU A 186 10.81 22.55 -9.43
C LEU A 186 9.29 22.68 -9.45
N SER A 187 8.66 22.55 -10.61
CA SER A 187 7.21 22.79 -10.78
C SER A 187 6.50 21.75 -11.64
N GLY A 188 7.20 20.71 -12.07
CA GLY A 188 6.64 19.67 -12.93
C GLY A 188 5.69 18.71 -12.22
N TYR A 189 5.85 18.52 -10.91
CA TYR A 189 5.16 17.50 -10.13
C TYR A 189 3.64 17.51 -10.29
N ASP A 190 2.99 18.61 -9.89
CA ASP A 190 1.53 18.72 -9.89
C ASP A 190 0.96 18.63 -11.32
N LYS A 191 1.69 19.16 -12.30
CA LYS A 191 1.27 19.21 -13.71
C LYS A 191 1.36 17.84 -14.38
N ALA A 192 2.43 17.09 -14.12
CA ALA A 192 2.54 15.71 -14.58
C ALA A 192 1.44 14.82 -13.99
N ILE A 193 1.13 15.00 -12.69
CA ILE A 193 0.05 14.26 -12.04
C ILE A 193 -1.31 14.66 -12.59
N TYR A 194 -1.54 15.95 -12.85
CA TYR A 194 -2.76 16.43 -13.47
C TYR A 194 -3.06 15.66 -14.77
N TRP A 195 -2.08 15.54 -15.67
CA TRP A 195 -2.25 14.82 -16.94
C TRP A 195 -2.45 13.32 -16.76
N ILE A 196 -1.84 12.71 -15.75
CA ILE A 196 -2.10 11.29 -15.42
C ILE A 196 -3.53 11.09 -14.90
N ILE A 197 -4.02 11.99 -14.05
CA ILE A 197 -5.40 11.96 -13.57
C ILE A 197 -6.36 12.24 -14.74
N TRP A 198 -5.99 13.12 -15.66
CA TRP A 198 -6.73 13.36 -16.89
C TRP A 198 -6.89 12.07 -17.71
N ILE A 199 -5.83 11.28 -17.92
CA ILE A 199 -5.92 9.97 -18.61
C ILE A 199 -6.85 9.01 -17.86
N LEU A 200 -6.79 8.97 -16.52
CA LEU A 200 -7.69 8.14 -15.71
C LEU A 200 -9.17 8.52 -15.88
N GLU A 201 -9.48 9.82 -15.95
CA GLU A 201 -10.86 10.30 -16.16
C GLU A 201 -11.31 10.14 -17.62
N TRP A 202 -10.40 10.34 -18.58
CA TRP A 202 -10.62 10.04 -19.99
C TRP A 202 -11.01 8.57 -20.18
N GLU A 203 -10.29 7.65 -19.54
CA GLU A 203 -10.57 6.21 -19.59
C GLU A 203 -11.97 5.88 -19.03
N LYS A 204 -12.35 6.52 -17.92
CA LYS A 204 -13.67 6.35 -17.30
C LYS A 204 -14.78 6.87 -18.20
N LYS A 205 -14.56 8.00 -18.88
CA LYS A 205 -15.53 8.61 -19.81
C LYS A 205 -15.78 7.70 -21.02
N HIS A 206 -14.72 7.19 -21.65
CA HIS A 206 -14.83 6.26 -22.79
C HIS A 206 -15.54 4.96 -22.39
N LYS A 207 -15.21 4.41 -21.21
CA LYS A 207 -15.92 3.24 -20.65
C LYS A 207 -17.41 3.50 -20.42
N LYS A 208 -17.77 4.72 -19.98
CA LYS A 208 -19.17 5.12 -19.79
C LYS A 208 -19.90 5.28 -21.13
N ASN A 209 -19.22 5.81 -22.14
CA ASN A 209 -19.75 6.02 -23.49
C ASN A 209 -19.77 4.74 -24.33
N LYS A 210 -19.15 3.65 -23.86
CA LYS A 210 -18.96 2.39 -24.61
C LYS A 210 -18.14 2.60 -25.89
N GLU A 211 -17.18 3.51 -25.84
CA GLU A 211 -16.21 3.73 -26.90
C GLU A 211 -15.06 2.73 -26.75
N ASP A 212 -14.72 2.06 -27.85
CA ASP A 212 -13.62 1.12 -27.89
C ASP A 212 -12.29 1.85 -28.13
N TRP A 213 -11.28 1.48 -27.36
CA TRP A 213 -9.90 1.93 -27.53
C TRP A 213 -8.97 0.81 -27.07
N ILE A 214 -7.76 0.78 -27.64
CA ILE A 214 -6.82 -0.31 -27.43
C ILE A 214 -5.48 0.27 -26.97
N ILE A 215 -4.82 -0.46 -26.07
CA ILE A 215 -3.40 -0.25 -25.78
C ILE A 215 -2.68 -1.55 -26.17
N PRO A 216 -1.79 -1.53 -27.16
CA PRO A 216 -1.03 -2.71 -27.55
C PRO A 216 -0.22 -3.27 -26.38
N LYS A 217 -0.06 -4.60 -26.36
CA LYS A 217 0.68 -5.35 -25.33
C LYS A 217 2.11 -4.84 -25.14
N ARG A 218 2.42 -4.29 -23.97
CA ARG A 218 3.75 -3.74 -23.64
C ARG A 218 4.73 -4.84 -23.25
N ASP A 219 6.02 -4.61 -23.45
CA ASP A 219 7.07 -5.54 -23.03
C ASP A 219 7.36 -5.37 -21.53
N VAL A 220 6.53 -6.01 -20.73
CA VAL A 220 6.59 -5.95 -19.27
C VAL A 220 6.52 -7.35 -18.68
N ASN A 221 7.28 -7.57 -17.60
CA ASN A 221 7.36 -8.86 -16.90
C ASN A 221 6.13 -9.12 -16.03
N ILE A 222 4.97 -9.24 -16.67
CA ILE A 222 3.68 -9.57 -16.08
C ILE A 222 3.19 -10.90 -16.63
N LYS A 223 2.61 -11.74 -15.76
CA LYS A 223 2.19 -13.11 -16.12
C LYS A 223 1.03 -13.15 -17.13
N LYS A 224 0.05 -12.27 -16.99
CA LYS A 224 -1.17 -12.27 -17.81
C LYS A 224 -1.06 -11.24 -18.91
N ASP A 225 -1.27 -11.66 -20.15
CA ASP A 225 -1.15 -10.77 -21.31
C ASP A 225 -2.15 -9.62 -21.30
N LYS A 226 -3.38 -9.83 -20.82
CA LYS A 226 -4.36 -8.75 -20.67
C LYS A 226 -3.88 -7.60 -19.78
N ASP A 227 -3.07 -7.91 -18.76
CA ASP A 227 -2.57 -6.91 -17.81
C ASP A 227 -1.38 -6.13 -18.41
N LYS A 228 -0.89 -6.51 -19.61
CA LYS A 228 0.15 -5.80 -20.37
C LYS A 228 -0.42 -4.73 -21.33
N CYS A 229 -1.74 -4.68 -21.50
CA CYS A 229 -2.45 -3.75 -22.37
C CYS A 229 -3.02 -2.58 -21.56
N ASP A 230 -2.18 -1.96 -20.73
CA ASP A 230 -2.59 -0.91 -19.78
C ASP A 230 -1.77 0.36 -20.04
N PHE A 231 -2.43 1.53 -20.12
CA PHE A 231 -1.75 2.80 -20.39
C PHE A 231 -0.67 3.12 -19.35
N ILE A 232 -0.76 2.53 -18.15
CA ILE A 232 0.22 2.79 -17.09
C ILE A 232 1.64 2.39 -17.49
N TRP A 233 1.78 1.46 -18.43
CA TRP A 233 3.08 1.07 -18.97
C TRP A 233 3.71 2.17 -19.82
N ILE A 234 2.91 2.94 -20.56
CA ILE A 234 3.37 4.13 -21.31
C ILE A 234 3.89 5.18 -20.32
N ILE A 235 3.22 5.36 -19.19
CA ILE A 235 3.68 6.25 -18.11
C ILE A 235 5.02 5.78 -17.54
N TRP A 236 5.19 4.48 -17.27
CA TRP A 236 6.46 3.94 -16.79
C TRP A 236 7.57 4.04 -17.84
N GLU A 237 7.30 3.75 -19.11
CA GLU A 237 8.23 3.94 -20.22
C GLU A 237 8.69 5.40 -20.29
N THR A 238 7.77 6.35 -20.15
CA THR A 238 8.07 7.81 -20.10
C THR A 238 8.93 8.20 -18.90
N ILE A 239 8.65 7.64 -17.71
CA ILE A 239 9.46 7.84 -16.49
C ILE A 239 10.89 7.30 -16.70
N PHE A 240 11.02 6.10 -17.29
CA PHE A 240 12.32 5.50 -17.56
C PHE A 240 13.09 6.26 -18.64
N GLU A 241 12.39 6.82 -19.64
CA GLU A 241 13.00 7.65 -20.66
C GLU A 241 13.63 8.90 -20.05
N GLU A 242 12.89 9.60 -19.18
CA GLU A 242 13.45 10.77 -18.48
C GLU A 242 14.60 10.38 -17.54
N LEU A 243 14.51 9.21 -16.90
CA LEU A 243 15.57 8.71 -16.03
C LEU A 243 16.90 8.50 -16.76
N LYS A 244 16.89 8.12 -18.04
CA LYS A 244 18.12 7.98 -18.84
C LYS A 244 18.92 9.28 -18.92
N CYS A 245 18.25 10.43 -18.83
CA CYS A 245 18.87 11.75 -18.85
C CYS A 245 19.38 12.21 -17.47
N ARG A 246 19.24 11.40 -16.42
CA ARG A 246 19.62 11.76 -15.04
C ARG A 246 20.88 11.01 -14.61
N ASP A 247 21.96 11.74 -14.33
CA ASP A 247 23.17 11.16 -13.72
C ASP A 247 23.05 11.08 -12.20
N ASN A 248 22.16 10.20 -11.71
CA ASN A 248 22.03 9.93 -10.28
C ASN A 248 21.71 8.45 -10.03
N LYS A 249 22.72 7.73 -9.51
CA LYS A 249 22.63 6.28 -9.21
C LYS A 249 21.59 5.96 -8.15
N ILE A 250 21.42 6.83 -7.14
CA ILE A 250 20.44 6.60 -6.07
C ILE A 250 19.02 6.78 -6.61
N LEU A 251 18.76 7.85 -7.36
CA LEU A 251 17.50 8.08 -8.06
C LEU A 251 17.15 6.91 -8.98
N THR A 252 18.12 6.44 -9.76
CA THR A 252 17.96 5.27 -10.64
C THR A 252 17.55 4.03 -9.87
N THR A 253 18.21 3.78 -8.73
CA THR A 253 17.89 2.68 -7.84
C THR A 253 16.46 2.80 -7.30
N ILE A 254 16.08 4.00 -6.85
CA ILE A 254 14.75 4.26 -6.29
C ILE A 254 13.65 4.02 -7.34
N ILE A 255 13.78 4.55 -8.55
CA ILE A 255 12.77 4.38 -9.61
C ILE A 255 12.64 2.91 -10.02
N LYS A 256 13.76 2.19 -10.19
CA LYS A 256 13.75 0.75 -10.49
C LYS A 256 13.06 -0.06 -9.39
N VAL A 257 13.28 0.31 -8.13
CA VAL A 257 12.63 -0.32 -6.99
C VAL A 257 11.13 0.01 -6.94
N LEU A 258 10.73 1.26 -7.17
CA LEU A 258 9.32 1.65 -7.25
C LEU A 258 8.61 0.88 -8.36
N TYR A 259 9.22 0.75 -9.54
CA TYR A 259 8.71 -0.08 -10.62
C TYR A 259 8.59 -1.55 -10.21
N SER A 260 9.62 -2.10 -9.55
CA SER A 260 9.59 -3.50 -9.07
C SER A 260 8.46 -3.76 -8.07
N LEU A 261 8.21 -2.81 -7.16
CA LEU A 261 7.06 -2.84 -6.25
C LEU A 261 5.73 -2.71 -7.00
N PHE A 262 5.68 -1.87 -8.03
CA PHE A 262 4.50 -1.65 -8.87
C PHE A 262 4.10 -2.91 -9.66
N ILE A 263 5.06 -3.63 -10.24
CA ILE A 263 4.79 -4.84 -11.05
C ILE A 263 4.53 -6.09 -10.20
N ASN A 264 4.97 -6.11 -8.94
CA ASN A 264 4.86 -7.30 -8.10
C ASN A 264 3.39 -7.75 -7.91
N GLU A 265 3.05 -8.94 -8.39
CA GLU A 265 1.67 -9.45 -8.43
C GLU A 265 0.65 -8.45 -9.00
N TYR A 266 1.04 -7.70 -10.04
CA TYR A 266 0.17 -6.73 -10.70
C TYR A 266 -1.01 -7.40 -11.41
N THR A 267 -2.15 -6.70 -11.38
CA THR A 267 -3.31 -6.90 -12.24
C THR A 267 -3.89 -5.52 -12.57
N SER A 268 -4.59 -5.35 -13.69
CA SER A 268 -5.18 -4.04 -14.03
C SER A 268 -6.12 -3.50 -12.95
N GLY A 269 -6.76 -4.38 -12.17
CA GLY A 269 -7.59 -3.99 -11.03
C GLY A 269 -6.83 -3.33 -9.87
N LYS A 270 -5.51 -3.55 -9.76
CA LYS A 270 -4.65 -2.92 -8.72
C LYS A 270 -4.07 -1.58 -9.15
N ARG A 271 -4.20 -1.19 -10.43
CA ARG A 271 -3.60 0.05 -10.98
C ARG A 271 -3.93 1.28 -10.13
N THR A 272 -5.22 1.52 -9.90
CA THR A 272 -5.71 2.69 -9.15
C THR A 272 -5.16 2.74 -7.73
N GLU A 273 -5.07 1.60 -7.06
CA GLU A 273 -4.55 1.52 -5.69
C GLU A 273 -3.05 1.82 -5.63
N ARG A 274 -2.30 1.49 -6.70
CA ARG A 274 -0.85 1.64 -6.81
C ARG A 274 -0.40 2.98 -7.41
N MET A 275 -1.31 3.88 -7.75
CA MET A 275 -0.97 5.18 -8.35
C MET A 275 -0.02 6.02 -7.48
N PHE A 276 -0.08 5.88 -6.15
CA PHE A 276 0.85 6.58 -5.27
C PHE A 276 2.31 6.17 -5.48
N ILE A 277 2.58 4.95 -5.97
CA ILE A 277 3.94 4.52 -6.35
C ILE A 277 4.43 5.33 -7.56
N VAL A 278 3.56 5.53 -8.55
CA VAL A 278 3.84 6.29 -9.77
C VAL A 278 4.04 7.76 -9.41
N TYR A 279 3.17 8.32 -8.57
CA TYR A 279 3.32 9.68 -8.07
C TYR A 279 4.59 9.85 -7.24
N ASN A 280 5.05 8.81 -6.53
CA ASN A 280 6.33 8.85 -5.85
C ASN A 280 7.50 8.90 -6.85
N ALA A 281 7.46 8.11 -7.92
CA ALA A 281 8.48 8.14 -8.97
C ALA A 281 8.57 9.52 -9.64
N ILE A 282 7.42 10.13 -9.95
CA ILE A 282 7.35 11.48 -10.52
C ILE A 282 7.91 12.51 -9.54
N GLY A 283 7.57 12.41 -8.25
CA GLY A 283 8.14 13.28 -7.22
C GLY A 283 9.66 13.18 -7.14
N ASN A 284 10.21 11.98 -7.31
CA ASN A 284 11.67 11.81 -7.35
C ASN A 284 12.34 12.45 -8.57
N LEU A 285 11.63 12.59 -9.70
CA LEU A 285 12.13 13.27 -10.90
C LEU A 285 11.93 14.79 -10.87
N THR A 286 10.88 15.26 -10.19
CA THR A 286 10.35 16.64 -10.32
C THR A 286 10.47 17.47 -9.05
N ASN A 287 11.22 16.99 -8.05
CA ASN A 287 11.53 17.72 -6.83
C ASN A 287 13.02 17.61 -6.48
N LYS A 288 13.54 18.64 -5.80
CA LYS A 288 14.86 18.57 -5.15
C LYS A 288 14.75 17.72 -3.87
N ILE A 289 15.50 16.63 -3.82
CA ILE A 289 15.43 15.64 -2.74
C ILE A 289 16.80 15.45 -2.12
N ASP A 290 16.85 15.46 -0.79
CA ASP A 290 18.03 15.04 -0.04
C ASP A 290 18.02 13.52 0.20
N TYR A 291 18.74 12.80 -0.65
CA TYR A 291 18.88 11.35 -0.55
C TYR A 291 19.74 10.90 0.64
N LYS A 292 20.41 11.80 1.38
CA LYS A 292 21.26 11.42 2.53
C LYS A 292 20.46 11.17 3.79
N LYS A 293 19.19 11.59 3.84
CA LYS A 293 18.31 11.38 4.98
C LYS A 293 18.23 9.92 5.42
N ASP A 294 18.30 9.72 6.73
CA ASP A 294 18.15 8.40 7.31
C ASP A 294 16.71 7.91 7.20
N ILE A 295 16.60 6.59 7.08
CA ILE A 295 15.29 5.97 6.95
C ILE A 295 14.54 5.93 8.28
N ARG A 296 15.26 5.77 9.39
CA ARG A 296 14.71 5.75 10.74
C ARG A 296 15.18 6.99 11.47
N LEU A 297 14.22 7.73 12.03
CA LEU A 297 14.50 8.92 12.85
C LEU A 297 14.52 8.60 14.35
N ASN A 298 14.00 7.45 14.77
CA ASN A 298 13.97 7.04 16.18
C ASN A 298 14.30 5.55 16.33
N GLU A 299 15.57 5.26 16.60
CA GLU A 299 16.08 3.89 16.77
C GLU A 299 15.63 3.24 18.08
N VAL A 300 15.56 4.02 19.17
CA VAL A 300 15.11 3.53 20.48
C VAL A 300 13.69 2.98 20.39
N LEU A 301 12.79 3.76 19.79
CA LEU A 301 11.40 3.35 19.58
C LEU A 301 11.31 2.13 18.66
N TYR A 302 12.11 2.09 17.59
CA TYR A 302 12.22 0.90 16.76
C TYR A 302 12.61 -0.34 17.59
N ILE A 303 13.68 -0.29 18.36
CA ILE A 303 14.15 -1.42 19.20
C ILE A 303 13.04 -1.84 20.19
N GLN A 304 12.42 -0.88 20.88
CA GLN A 304 11.33 -1.14 21.82
C GLN A 304 10.17 -1.89 21.16
N THR A 305 9.72 -1.45 19.97
CA THR A 305 8.64 -2.13 19.25
C THR A 305 9.03 -3.53 18.79
N GLN A 306 10.26 -3.72 18.29
CA GLN A 306 10.72 -5.04 17.86
C GLN A 306 10.78 -6.04 19.01
N SER A 307 11.22 -5.58 20.18
CA SER A 307 11.34 -6.41 21.39
C SER A 307 9.99 -6.72 22.03
N ASN A 308 9.03 -5.80 21.93
CA ASN A 308 7.74 -5.92 22.62
C ASN A 308 6.57 -6.41 21.76
N ILE A 309 6.73 -6.57 20.43
CA ILE A 309 5.62 -6.95 19.53
C ILE A 309 4.87 -8.22 19.96
N ASN A 310 5.55 -9.17 20.61
CA ASN A 310 4.96 -10.40 21.10
C ASN A 310 3.93 -10.20 22.22
N LYS A 311 4.01 -9.10 22.98
CA LYS A 311 3.01 -8.74 24.00
C LYS A 311 1.64 -8.51 23.37
N MET A 312 1.56 -8.00 22.14
CA MET A 312 0.29 -7.84 21.42
C MET A 312 -0.41 -9.19 21.20
N TYR A 313 0.37 -10.24 20.92
CA TYR A 313 -0.14 -11.59 20.73
C TYR A 313 -0.58 -12.23 22.05
N GLU A 314 0.14 -11.98 23.14
CA GLU A 314 -0.27 -12.40 24.49
C GLU A 314 -1.64 -11.81 24.88
N ILE A 315 -1.84 -10.51 24.63
CA ILE A 315 -3.11 -9.82 24.92
C ILE A 315 -4.28 -10.43 24.11
N MET A 316 -4.04 -10.76 22.85
CA MET A 316 -5.05 -11.32 21.96
C MET A 316 -5.39 -12.77 22.28
N LYS A 317 -4.49 -13.50 22.93
CA LYS A 317 -4.60 -14.94 23.20
C LYS A 317 -5.90 -15.33 23.90
N LYS A 318 -6.47 -14.44 24.73
CA LYS A 318 -7.79 -14.62 25.37
C LYS A 318 -8.95 -14.87 24.39
N HIS A 319 -8.76 -14.57 23.10
CA HIS A 319 -9.74 -14.78 22.03
C HIS A 319 -9.53 -16.05 21.21
N GLU A 320 -8.54 -16.89 21.59
CA GLU A 320 -8.33 -18.20 20.98
C GLU A 320 -9.56 -19.09 21.11
N LYS A 321 -9.87 -19.80 20.03
CA LYS A 321 -10.85 -20.88 20.01
C LYS A 321 -10.16 -22.20 19.74
N ASN A 322 -9.85 -22.87 20.84
CA ASN A 322 -9.45 -24.26 20.85
C ASN A 322 -10.66 -25.06 21.30
N ASN A 323 -11.54 -25.40 20.37
CA ASN A 323 -12.52 -26.43 20.64
C ASN A 323 -11.71 -27.71 20.90
N LYS A 324 -11.46 -28.06 22.17
CA LYS A 324 -11.34 -29.47 22.51
C LYS A 324 -12.59 -30.11 21.94
N ILE A 325 -12.43 -31.13 21.10
CA ILE A 325 -13.56 -31.92 20.62
C ILE A 325 -14.17 -32.56 21.86
N ASN A 326 -15.16 -31.89 22.47
CA ASN A 326 -16.12 -32.59 23.30
C ASN A 326 -17.04 -33.31 22.29
N PRO A 327 -17.20 -34.64 22.39
CA PRO A 327 -18.09 -35.37 21.49
C PRO A 327 -19.47 -34.70 21.52
N ILE A 328 -20.00 -34.51 20.32
CA ILE A 328 -21.22 -33.76 20.01
C ILE A 328 -22.34 -34.18 20.96
N LYS A 329 -22.65 -33.34 21.95
CA LYS A 329 -23.98 -33.32 22.55
C LYS A 329 -24.78 -32.29 21.74
N GLN A 330 -25.80 -32.79 21.03
CA GLN A 330 -26.79 -31.97 20.33
C GLN A 330 -27.26 -30.85 21.26
N LEU A 331 -27.10 -29.60 20.83
CA LEU A 331 -27.58 -28.43 21.55
C LEU A 331 -28.91 -27.99 20.94
N ASP A 332 -29.95 -28.06 21.76
CA ASP A 332 -31.25 -27.48 21.50
C ASP A 332 -31.16 -25.97 21.28
N LYS A 333 -31.96 -25.51 20.29
CA LYS A 333 -32.15 -24.10 19.95
C LYS A 333 -32.83 -23.36 21.09
N LYS A 334 -32.08 -22.58 21.88
CA LYS A 334 -32.57 -21.39 22.60
C LYS A 334 -31.39 -20.64 23.21
N GLU A 335 -30.80 -19.69 22.49
CA GLU A 335 -30.10 -18.53 23.07
C GLU A 335 -29.69 -17.52 21.98
N SER A 336 -30.70 -16.92 21.32
CA SER A 336 -30.51 -15.86 20.31
C SER A 336 -30.61 -14.43 20.87
N ASN A 337 -30.49 -14.21 22.19
CA ASN A 337 -30.72 -12.90 22.82
C ASN A 337 -29.58 -12.35 23.70
N LYS A 338 -28.32 -12.38 23.23
CA LYS A 338 -27.18 -11.68 23.89
C LYS A 338 -26.30 -10.85 22.92
N LEU A 339 -26.92 -10.15 21.96
CA LEU A 339 -26.18 -9.37 20.93
C LEU A 339 -26.05 -7.86 21.18
N LYS A 340 -26.45 -7.32 22.34
CA LYS A 340 -26.41 -5.86 22.63
C LYS A 340 -25.30 -5.38 23.60
N LYS A 341 -24.16 -6.09 23.73
CA LYS A 341 -23.04 -5.72 24.65
C LYS A 341 -21.71 -5.35 23.96
N LYS A 342 -21.72 -4.94 22.69
CA LYS A 342 -20.48 -4.82 21.89
C LYS A 342 -19.75 -3.46 21.94
N ASP A 343 -20.41 -2.37 22.30
CA ASP A 343 -19.76 -1.05 22.30
C ASP A 343 -18.96 -0.77 23.58
N LEU A 344 -19.45 -1.20 24.75
CA LEU A 344 -18.74 -1.07 26.04
C LEU A 344 -17.38 -1.79 26.11
N ASN A 345 -17.18 -2.85 25.31
CA ASN A 345 -15.91 -3.60 25.32
C ASN A 345 -14.85 -2.96 24.41
N LYS A 346 -15.25 -2.20 23.38
CA LYS A 346 -14.33 -1.41 22.56
C LYS A 346 -13.75 -0.26 23.37
N GLU A 347 -14.59 0.48 24.10
CA GLU A 347 -14.16 1.59 24.96
C GLU A 347 -13.23 1.12 26.08
N LYS A 348 -13.60 0.07 26.84
CA LYS A 348 -12.75 -0.48 27.90
C LYS A 348 -11.41 -1.04 27.41
N MET A 349 -11.32 -1.53 26.18
CA MET A 349 -10.02 -1.94 25.59
C MET A 349 -9.21 -0.74 25.09
N MET A 350 -9.88 0.27 24.54
CA MET A 350 -9.23 1.51 24.11
C MET A 350 -8.65 2.27 25.31
N ASP A 351 -9.33 2.27 26.45
CA ASP A 351 -8.84 2.88 27.70
C ASP A 351 -7.62 2.16 28.26
N LYS A 352 -7.62 0.81 28.25
CA LYS A 352 -6.44 0.02 28.65
C LYS A 352 -5.23 0.26 27.74
N LEU A 353 -5.44 0.56 26.46
CA LEU A 353 -4.37 0.88 25.51
C LEU A 353 -3.94 2.36 25.60
N ASN A 354 -4.85 3.28 25.95
CA ASN A 354 -4.52 4.70 26.12
C ASN A 354 -3.60 4.91 27.34
N ILE A 355 -3.77 4.17 28.43
CA ILE A 355 -2.91 4.24 29.63
C ILE A 355 -1.42 4.01 29.32
N PHE A 356 -1.09 3.22 28.30
CA PHE A 356 0.30 2.97 27.89
C PHE A 356 0.84 4.00 26.89
N ASN A 357 -0.04 4.68 26.14
CA ASN A 357 0.37 5.78 25.25
C ASN A 357 0.73 7.06 26.04
N ASP A 358 0.32 7.18 27.30
CA ASP A 358 0.65 8.30 28.19
C ASP A 358 2.02 8.15 28.88
N ILE A 359 2.76 7.08 28.60
CA ILE A 359 4.17 6.96 28.99
C ILE A 359 4.98 7.85 28.04
N LYS A 360 5.14 9.12 28.43
CA LYS A 360 6.05 10.07 27.76
C LYS A 360 7.48 9.54 27.84
N PHE A 361 8.16 9.51 26.69
CA PHE A 361 9.61 9.48 26.59
C PHE A 361 10.08 10.77 25.93
#